data_AF-A0AA89AER1-F1
#
_entry.id   AF-A0AA89AER1-F1
#
_cell.length_a   1.000
_cell.length_b   1.000
_cell.length_c   1.000
_cell.angle_alpha   90.00
_cell.angle_beta   90.00
_cell.angle_gamma   90.00
#
_symmetry.space_group_name_H-M   'P 1'
#
loop_
_entity.id
_entity.type
_entity.pdbx_description
1 polymer ?
#
loop_
_entity_poly.entity_id
_entity_poly.type
_entity_poly.pdbx_seq_one_letter_code
_entity_poly.pdbx_strand_id
1 'polypeptide(L)'
;MRKGEIPLDLVADILSRLRVKDVLRFRLVDRAFCDLIDSPEFVKMHLRRSIASRAEVSLVYQIFADLYSSDINSLARRTRWFLDRHVPFRRYRFMRLVGSCNGLLLMKLLYFDESQVVALFNPWTRRVRHLRSSHFARRRYCIMYGLGYDSASEDYKVVEIVQLRLGKSCATRANVYSLTRNSWHEVQAYTDNFKAVRPWACEVGGALHNLGWMERGDTVLHRERAIAAFRVGSEEFRFVPLPEYQQDYVGMAVAELGGCLCLACHYKLDSNYRVDVWVMKEYGVVDSWTVLVSVKLPNIEDPISLPVPLAYSANGDMVLFNCNGTRSFWYDLIRRPDFLDLRECSTLHWWLWPCVCVGSLVPLNGLGRDYDHNAVLSHQPNEEEAQSHWLPPPRRWIKVNCAGDWESHGGTAGVVARDMHGNVLFLKAKKFRCASAVIAEATALQEAVFAAYTAGASRVMVELDSKDIMTALNSNLLCCDRGGIEPLLVRAMSISSWLKEVSFSYVKRSANQAARWVSCQAKVNAISVGWAARAPPGLEALCIADIEPAG
;
A
#
# COMPACT_ATOMS: atom_id res chain seq x y z
N MET A 1 25.86 31.77 -37.31
CA MET A 1 25.11 30.50 -37.21
C MET A 1 25.84 29.47 -38.05
N ARG A 2 26.22 28.33 -37.49
CA ARG A 2 26.86 27.26 -38.28
C ARG A 2 25.80 26.59 -39.15
N LYS A 3 26.13 26.34 -40.41
CA LYS A 3 25.24 25.69 -41.39
C LYS A 3 24.95 24.26 -40.89
N GLY A 4 23.69 23.94 -40.56
CA GLY A 4 23.25 22.58 -40.22
C GLY A 4 22.78 22.32 -38.79
N GLU A 5 22.70 23.33 -37.91
CA GLU A 5 22.15 23.14 -36.55
C GLU A 5 20.61 23.22 -36.56
N ILE A 6 19.96 22.20 -36.00
CA ILE A 6 18.51 22.17 -35.80
C ILE A 6 18.15 23.18 -34.69
N PRO A 7 17.17 24.07 -34.90
CA PRO A 7 16.73 25.02 -33.87
C PRO A 7 16.28 24.32 -32.56
N LEU A 8 16.70 24.85 -31.40
CA LEU A 8 16.43 24.23 -30.09
C LEU A 8 14.94 24.19 -29.73
N ASP A 9 14.15 25.13 -30.23
CA ASP A 9 12.69 25.15 -30.14
C ASP A 9 12.05 23.98 -30.89
N LEU A 10 12.56 23.64 -32.08
CA LEU A 10 12.11 22.46 -32.82
C LEU A 10 12.50 21.17 -32.07
N VAL A 11 13.72 21.12 -31.53
CA VAL A 11 14.15 20.00 -30.67
C VAL A 11 13.23 19.88 -29.45
N ALA A 12 12.88 21.00 -28.81
CA ALA A 12 11.97 21.02 -27.67
C ALA A 12 10.57 20.50 -28.04
N ASP A 13 10.04 20.87 -29.21
CA ASP A 13 8.76 20.36 -29.70
C ASP A 13 8.80 18.85 -29.93
N ILE A 14 9.87 18.34 -30.54
CA ILE A 14 10.04 16.90 -30.81
C ILE A 14 10.16 16.12 -29.49
N LEU A 15 11.10 16.51 -28.63
CA LEU A 15 11.37 15.81 -27.37
C LEU A 15 10.16 15.85 -26.43
N SER A 16 9.38 16.94 -26.44
CA SER A 16 8.18 17.04 -25.59
C SER A 16 7.04 16.09 -25.97
N ARG A 17 7.12 15.41 -27.13
CA ARG A 17 6.19 14.34 -27.56
C ARG A 17 6.67 12.95 -27.17
N LEU A 18 7.91 12.81 -26.71
CA LEU A 18 8.49 11.53 -26.33
C LEU A 18 8.14 11.17 -24.88
N ARG A 19 8.23 9.87 -24.55
CA ARG A 19 8.07 9.37 -23.18
C ARG A 19 9.20 9.87 -22.31
N VAL A 20 8.94 10.03 -21.01
CA VAL A 20 9.91 10.57 -20.05
C VAL A 20 11.22 9.78 -20.06
N LYS A 21 11.15 8.44 -20.13
CA LYS A 21 12.34 7.59 -20.17
C LYS A 21 13.23 7.86 -21.39
N ASP A 22 12.62 8.17 -22.52
CA ASP A 22 13.35 8.47 -23.76
C ASP A 22 13.94 9.87 -23.68
N VAL A 23 13.17 10.86 -23.24
CA VAL A 23 13.66 12.24 -23.00
C VAL A 23 14.86 12.24 -22.05
N LEU A 24 14.79 11.51 -20.93
CA LEU A 24 15.91 11.43 -19.98
C LEU A 24 17.20 10.86 -20.59
N ARG A 25 17.12 10.03 -21.64
CA ARG A 25 18.31 9.53 -22.37
C ARG A 25 18.95 10.62 -23.22
N PHE A 26 18.15 11.54 -23.77
CA PHE A 26 18.66 12.67 -24.57
C PHE A 26 19.48 13.67 -23.75
N ARG A 27 19.35 13.67 -22.42
CA ARG A 27 20.25 14.45 -21.54
C ARG A 27 21.73 14.05 -21.69
N LEU A 28 22.00 12.82 -22.15
CA LEU A 28 23.36 12.30 -22.33
C LEU A 28 23.98 12.66 -23.69
N VAL A 29 23.24 13.33 -24.58
CA VAL A 29 23.70 13.66 -25.94
C VAL A 29 24.68 14.84 -25.91
N ASP A 30 24.27 15.97 -25.32
CA ASP A 30 25.09 17.17 -25.14
C ASP A 30 24.48 18.08 -24.06
N ARG A 31 25.26 19.05 -23.58
CA ARG A 31 24.88 20.05 -22.59
C ARG A 31 23.66 20.87 -23.00
N ALA A 32 23.56 21.28 -24.27
CA ALA A 32 22.40 22.05 -24.74
C ALA A 32 21.08 21.26 -24.60
N PHE A 33 21.11 19.94 -24.84
CA PHE A 33 19.96 19.06 -24.62
C PHE A 33 19.66 18.90 -23.13
N CYS A 34 20.69 18.73 -22.30
CA CYS A 34 20.51 18.65 -20.85
C CYS A 34 19.88 19.93 -20.29
N ASP A 35 20.41 21.10 -20.65
CA ASP A 35 19.92 22.41 -20.21
C ASP A 35 18.48 22.65 -20.69
N LEU A 36 18.16 22.27 -21.95
CA LEU A 36 16.80 22.33 -22.48
C LEU A 36 15.85 21.43 -21.69
N ILE A 37 16.21 20.17 -21.45
CA ILE A 37 15.35 19.19 -20.77
C ILE A 37 15.13 19.56 -19.30
N ASP A 38 16.15 20.11 -18.65
CA ASP A 38 16.10 20.54 -17.25
C ASP A 38 15.44 21.93 -17.08
N SER A 39 15.16 22.65 -18.18
CA SER A 39 14.50 23.96 -18.14
C SER A 39 13.06 23.86 -17.61
N PRO A 40 12.61 24.81 -16.76
CA PRO A 40 11.22 24.84 -16.26
C PRO A 40 10.17 24.87 -17.37
N GLU A 41 10.45 25.56 -18.47
CA GLU A 41 9.56 25.72 -19.62
C GLU A 41 9.35 24.38 -20.32
N PHE A 42 10.43 23.65 -20.58
CA PHE A 42 10.35 22.32 -21.19
C PHE A 42 9.63 21.33 -20.28
N VAL A 43 9.95 21.32 -18.98
CA VAL A 43 9.28 20.45 -17.99
C VAL A 43 7.77 20.70 -17.96
N LYS A 44 7.34 21.97 -17.92
CA LYS A 44 5.91 22.35 -17.97
C LYS A 44 5.27 21.93 -19.29
N MET A 45 5.94 22.16 -20.42
CA MET A 45 5.45 21.80 -21.75
C MET A 45 5.27 20.28 -21.88
N HIS A 46 6.28 19.49 -21.48
CA HIS A 46 6.26 18.03 -21.50
C HIS A 46 5.16 17.49 -20.59
N LEU A 47 5.03 18.02 -19.37
CA LEU A 47 3.98 17.62 -18.43
C LEU A 47 2.57 17.88 -18.99
N ARG A 48 2.31 19.07 -19.54
CA ARG A 48 1.02 19.41 -20.16
C ARG A 48 0.66 18.44 -21.28
N ARG A 49 1.64 18.08 -22.14
CA ARG A 49 1.45 17.08 -23.20
C ARG A 49 1.19 15.68 -22.64
N SER A 50 1.88 15.29 -21.57
CA SER A 50 1.70 13.99 -20.93
C SER A 50 0.30 13.85 -20.31
N ILE A 51 -0.20 14.91 -19.66
CA ILE A 51 -1.56 14.97 -19.11
C ILE A 51 -2.59 14.92 -20.25
N ALA A 52 -2.42 15.74 -21.29
CA ALA A 52 -3.39 15.84 -22.39
C ALA A 52 -3.46 14.56 -23.24
N SER A 53 -2.31 13.96 -23.56
CA SER A 53 -2.26 12.76 -24.42
C SER A 53 -2.66 11.47 -23.70
N ARG A 54 -2.57 11.45 -22.36
CA ARG A 54 -2.72 10.24 -21.51
C ARG A 54 -1.82 9.06 -21.96
N ALA A 55 -0.79 9.31 -22.78
CA ALA A 55 0.03 8.30 -23.42
C ALA A 55 1.03 7.62 -22.47
N GLU A 56 1.32 8.25 -21.32
CA GLU A 56 2.19 7.72 -20.27
C GLU A 56 1.48 7.78 -18.90
N VAL A 57 0.27 7.22 -18.84
CA VAL A 57 -0.50 7.07 -17.60
C VAL A 57 -0.31 5.66 -17.05
N SER A 58 0.19 5.59 -15.82
CA SER A 58 0.38 4.33 -15.12
C SER A 58 -0.51 4.26 -13.89
N LEU A 59 -1.04 3.07 -13.63
CA LEU A 59 -1.57 2.74 -12.32
C LEU A 59 -0.39 2.47 -11.40
N VAL A 60 -0.15 3.36 -10.45
CA VAL A 60 0.87 3.15 -9.41
C VAL A 60 0.18 2.55 -8.21
N TYR A 61 0.77 1.51 -7.65
CA TYR A 61 0.24 0.83 -6.49
C TYR A 61 1.38 0.29 -5.65
N GLN A 62 1.09 0.04 -4.39
CA GLN A 62 2.08 -0.34 -3.42
C GLN A 62 1.88 -1.79 -3.00
N ILE A 63 2.91 -2.62 -3.16
CA ILE A 63 2.94 -3.95 -2.57
C ILE A 63 4.01 -3.93 -1.48
N PHE A 64 3.56 -3.86 -0.22
CA PHE A 64 4.43 -3.79 0.97
C PHE A 64 5.36 -2.56 0.97
N ALA A 65 6.68 -2.73 1.00
CA ALA A 65 7.65 -1.62 0.99
C ALA A 65 8.03 -1.15 -0.42
N ASP A 66 7.46 -1.76 -1.46
CA ASP A 66 7.80 -1.48 -2.86
C ASP A 66 6.63 -0.78 -3.58
N LEU A 67 7.00 0.11 -4.50
CA LEU A 67 6.07 0.74 -5.43
C LEU A 67 6.13 0.00 -6.76
N TYR A 68 4.98 -0.18 -7.38
CA TYR A 68 4.84 -0.78 -8.69
C TYR A 68 4.04 0.15 -9.57
N SER A 69 4.31 0.11 -10.85
CA SER A 69 3.46 0.71 -11.85
C SER A 69 3.11 -0.29 -12.92
N SER A 70 1.86 -0.26 -13.36
CA SER A 70 1.43 -0.95 -14.57
C SER A 70 0.82 0.05 -15.54
N ASP A 71 0.98 -0.21 -16.83
CA ASP A 71 0.20 0.51 -17.84
C ASP A 71 -1.29 0.31 -17.55
N ILE A 72 -2.04 1.40 -17.48
CA ILE A 72 -3.40 1.37 -16.93
C ILE A 72 -4.36 0.54 -17.80
N ASN A 73 -4.15 0.51 -19.11
CA ASN A 73 -5.04 -0.17 -20.06
C ASN A 73 -4.76 -1.68 -20.14
N SER A 74 -3.48 -2.08 -20.13
CA SER A 74 -3.10 -3.49 -20.22
C SER A 74 -3.09 -4.19 -18.87
N LEU A 75 -2.69 -3.49 -17.79
CA LEU A 75 -2.42 -4.03 -16.45
C LEU A 75 -1.48 -5.25 -16.40
N ALA A 76 -0.90 -5.64 -17.54
CA ALA A 76 -0.14 -6.87 -17.72
C ALA A 76 1.36 -6.71 -17.42
N ARG A 77 1.92 -5.52 -17.67
CA ARG A 77 3.36 -5.25 -17.54
C ARG A 77 3.65 -4.44 -16.28
N ARG A 78 4.39 -5.04 -15.36
CA ARG A 78 4.76 -4.43 -14.08
C ARG A 78 6.17 -3.88 -14.13
N THR A 79 6.32 -2.61 -13.77
CA THR A 79 7.62 -2.01 -13.45
C THR A 79 7.67 -1.80 -11.94
N ARG A 80 8.68 -2.38 -11.29
CA ARG A 80 8.97 -2.12 -9.87
C ARG A 80 9.78 -0.83 -9.74
N TRP A 81 9.43 0.02 -8.79
CA TRP A 81 10.12 1.24 -8.41
C TRP A 81 10.59 1.13 -6.97
N PHE A 82 11.87 1.41 -6.76
CA PHE A 82 12.45 1.52 -5.44
C PHE A 82 12.42 3.00 -5.04
N LEU A 83 11.86 3.29 -3.87
CA LEU A 83 11.91 4.62 -3.29
C LEU A 83 13.37 5.01 -3.01
N ASP A 84 14.18 4.05 -2.56
CA ASP A 84 15.62 4.21 -2.39
C ASP A 84 16.33 2.96 -2.94
N ARG A 85 17.27 3.16 -3.88
CA ARG A 85 18.04 2.06 -4.49
C ARG A 85 19.20 1.57 -3.62
N HIS A 86 19.56 2.33 -2.57
CA HIS A 86 20.69 2.03 -1.71
C HIS A 86 20.28 1.52 -0.32
N VAL A 87 18.99 1.48 -0.01
CA VAL A 87 18.50 1.07 1.31
C VAL A 87 17.73 -0.26 1.20
N PRO A 88 18.26 -1.36 1.76
CA PRO A 88 17.57 -2.65 1.75
C PRO A 88 16.23 -2.58 2.51
N PHE A 89 15.32 -3.51 2.17
CA PHE A 89 14.18 -3.93 2.99
C PHE A 89 14.57 -3.88 4.48
N ARG A 90 14.16 -2.85 5.25
CA ARG A 90 14.24 -2.77 6.73
C ARG A 90 14.07 -1.37 7.34
N ARG A 91 14.00 -0.26 6.59
CA ARG A 91 13.92 1.07 7.23
C ARG A 91 12.53 1.45 7.75
N TYR A 92 11.46 1.05 7.05
CA TYR A 92 10.08 1.43 7.37
C TYR A 92 9.29 0.22 7.88
N ARG A 93 8.62 0.38 9.03
CA ARG A 93 7.62 -0.57 9.55
C ARG A 93 6.40 -0.63 8.64
N PHE A 94 6.01 0.53 8.10
CA PHE A 94 4.87 0.66 7.19
C PHE A 94 5.11 1.82 6.22
N MET A 95 4.74 1.61 4.97
CA MET A 95 4.71 2.64 3.94
C MET A 95 3.27 2.74 3.42
N ARG A 96 2.83 3.92 3.00
CA ARG A 96 1.50 4.16 2.41
C ARG A 96 1.59 5.15 1.27
N LEU A 97 1.17 4.75 0.08
CA LEU A 97 0.85 5.68 -1.00
C LEU A 97 -0.37 6.51 -0.61
N VAL A 98 -0.21 7.84 -0.60
CA VAL A 98 -1.27 8.79 -0.25
C VAL A 98 -2.01 9.25 -1.50
N GLY A 99 -1.26 9.52 -2.58
CA GLY A 99 -1.81 9.98 -3.85
C GLY A 99 -0.72 10.51 -4.78
N SER A 100 -1.14 11.11 -5.90
CA SER A 100 -0.25 11.67 -6.91
C SER A 100 -0.74 13.02 -7.41
N CYS A 101 0.20 13.88 -7.81
CA CYS A 101 -0.09 15.16 -8.47
C CYS A 101 1.01 15.43 -9.50
N ASN A 102 0.64 15.65 -10.76
CA ASN A 102 1.59 15.96 -11.85
C ASN A 102 2.80 15.01 -11.96
N GLY A 103 2.58 13.72 -11.67
CA GLY A 103 3.61 12.67 -11.68
C GLY A 103 4.48 12.58 -10.44
N LEU A 104 4.29 13.46 -9.45
CA LEU A 104 4.85 13.32 -8.12
C LEU A 104 3.93 12.43 -7.26
N LEU A 105 4.52 11.53 -6.49
CA LEU A 105 3.84 10.67 -5.53
C LEU A 105 4.05 11.21 -4.12
N LEU A 106 3.00 11.19 -3.30
CA LEU A 106 3.08 11.46 -1.87
C LEU A 106 3.05 10.15 -1.08
N MET A 107 4.07 9.94 -0.26
CA MET A 107 4.27 8.72 0.52
C MET A 107 4.25 9.04 2.01
N LYS A 108 3.46 8.30 2.78
CA LYS A 108 3.54 8.28 4.24
C LYS A 108 4.43 7.12 4.67
N LEU A 109 5.42 7.42 5.50
CA LEU A 109 6.45 6.50 5.96
C LEU A 109 6.39 6.40 7.49
N LEU A 110 6.31 5.19 8.02
CA LEU A 110 6.32 4.90 9.45
C LEU A 110 7.52 4.01 9.75
N TYR A 111 8.40 4.47 10.64
CA TYR A 111 9.59 3.75 11.07
C TYR A 111 9.28 2.81 12.24
N PHE A 112 10.22 1.92 12.55
CA PHE A 112 10.11 0.97 13.68
C PHE A 112 10.14 1.65 15.06
N ASP A 113 10.73 2.83 15.16
CA ASP A 113 10.69 3.69 16.35
C ASP A 113 9.37 4.49 16.48
N GLU A 114 8.37 4.17 15.64
CA GLU A 114 7.07 4.85 15.51
C GLU A 114 7.16 6.31 15.03
N SER A 115 8.33 6.78 14.58
CA SER A 115 8.42 8.08 13.91
C SER A 115 7.69 8.05 12.56
N GLN A 116 7.00 9.14 12.23
CA GLN A 116 6.31 9.30 10.95
C GLN A 116 6.97 10.41 10.14
N VAL A 117 7.23 10.11 8.86
CA VAL A 117 7.76 11.06 7.88
C VAL A 117 6.90 10.98 6.64
N VAL A 118 6.82 12.09 5.91
CA VAL A 118 6.19 12.13 4.59
C VAL A 118 7.27 12.32 3.55
N ALA A 119 7.13 11.74 2.38
CA ALA A 119 8.08 11.92 1.29
C ALA A 119 7.36 12.19 -0.03
N LEU A 120 7.96 13.06 -0.83
CA LEU A 120 7.64 13.19 -2.25
C LEU A 120 8.58 12.30 -3.06
N PHE A 121 8.04 11.62 -4.05
CA PHE A 121 8.80 10.75 -4.95
C PHE A 121 8.42 11.01 -6.39
N ASN A 122 9.41 11.21 -7.26
CA ASN A 122 9.21 11.16 -8.70
C ASN A 122 9.76 9.81 -9.23
N PRO A 123 8.89 8.88 -9.65
CA PRO A 123 9.32 7.56 -10.13
C PRO A 123 10.21 7.59 -11.36
N TRP A 124 10.00 8.55 -12.25
CA TRP A 124 10.70 8.61 -13.53
C TRP A 124 12.10 9.21 -13.41
N THR A 125 12.24 10.27 -12.61
CA THR A 125 13.56 10.84 -12.28
C THR A 125 14.25 10.08 -11.16
N ARG A 126 13.51 9.20 -10.46
CA ARG A 126 13.96 8.39 -9.32
C ARG A 126 14.53 9.24 -8.19
N ARG A 127 13.94 10.42 -7.97
CA ARG A 127 14.30 11.36 -6.91
C ARG A 127 13.28 11.30 -5.80
N VAL A 128 13.75 11.34 -4.56
CA VAL A 128 12.91 11.38 -3.35
C VAL A 128 13.27 12.61 -2.53
N ARG A 129 12.26 13.21 -1.92
CA ARG A 129 12.39 14.31 -0.96
C ARG A 129 11.66 13.93 0.32
N HIS A 130 12.41 13.79 1.41
CA HIS A 130 11.81 13.59 2.74
C HIS A 130 11.37 14.92 3.35
N LEU A 131 10.13 14.96 3.81
CA LEU A 131 9.47 16.06 4.50
C LEU A 131 9.41 15.69 5.98
N ARG A 132 10.30 16.27 6.80
CA ARG A 132 10.22 16.08 8.25
C ARG A 132 8.94 16.74 8.74
N SER A 133 7.96 15.94 9.16
CA SER A 133 6.80 16.44 9.92
C SER A 133 7.23 16.63 11.38
N SER A 134 6.68 17.64 12.04
CA SER A 134 7.01 18.02 13.42
C SER A 134 6.30 17.17 14.48
N HIS A 135 5.52 16.16 14.07
CA HIS A 135 4.60 15.46 14.98
C HIS A 135 4.93 13.98 15.19
N PHE A 136 5.18 13.61 16.46
CA PHE A 136 5.20 12.21 16.88
C PHE A 136 3.80 11.61 16.78
N ALA A 137 3.71 10.46 16.11
CA ALA A 137 2.47 9.71 15.97
C ALA A 137 2.02 9.13 17.30
N ARG A 138 1.28 9.90 18.11
CA ARG A 138 0.60 9.34 19.28
C ARG A 138 -0.69 8.66 18.82
N ARG A 139 -1.00 7.49 19.40
CA ARG A 139 -2.13 6.61 19.05
C ARG A 139 -3.52 7.26 18.99
N ARG A 140 -3.70 8.48 19.53
CA ARG A 140 -4.99 9.20 19.57
C ARG A 140 -5.22 10.18 18.40
N TYR A 141 -4.21 10.45 17.57
CA TYR A 141 -4.34 11.39 16.45
C TYR A 141 -4.71 10.68 15.14
N CYS A 142 -5.66 11.25 14.40
CA CYS A 142 -5.87 10.94 13.00
C CYS A 142 -5.09 11.95 12.16
N ILE A 143 -4.03 11.50 11.49
CA ILE A 143 -3.18 12.35 10.65
C ILE A 143 -3.44 12.00 9.19
N MET A 144 -3.82 13.00 8.41
CA MET A 144 -4.17 12.90 7.01
C MET A 144 -3.26 13.79 6.19
N TYR A 145 -2.94 13.33 4.98
CA TYR A 145 -2.07 14.05 4.07
C TYR A 145 -2.73 14.19 2.70
N GLY A 146 -2.41 15.25 1.99
CA GLY A 146 -2.77 15.44 0.59
C GLY A 146 -1.68 16.21 -0.16
N LEU A 147 -1.55 15.96 -1.46
CA LEU A 147 -0.60 16.63 -2.34
C LEU A 147 -1.37 17.37 -3.42
N GLY A 148 -1.09 18.66 -3.58
CA GLY A 148 -1.67 19.47 -4.64
C GLY A 148 -0.68 20.44 -5.26
N TYR A 149 -1.06 21.00 -6.40
CA TYR A 149 -0.30 22.00 -7.13
C TYR A 149 -1.02 23.35 -7.08
N ASP A 150 -0.32 24.37 -6.61
CA ASP A 150 -0.76 25.75 -6.67
C ASP A 150 -0.30 26.36 -7.99
N SER A 151 -1.22 26.47 -8.96
CA SER A 151 -0.91 27.04 -10.27
C SER A 151 -0.58 28.53 -10.22
N ALA A 152 -0.98 29.26 -9.17
CA ALA A 152 -0.75 30.70 -9.07
C ALA A 152 0.68 31.01 -8.59
N SER A 153 1.17 30.26 -7.60
CA SER A 153 2.56 30.35 -7.13
C SER A 153 3.52 29.37 -7.80
N GLU A 154 3.00 28.53 -8.69
CA GLU A 154 3.70 27.42 -9.37
C GLU A 154 4.39 26.43 -8.40
N ASP A 155 3.80 26.24 -7.23
CA ASP A 155 4.39 25.47 -6.14
C ASP A 155 3.63 24.16 -5.87
N TYR A 156 4.37 23.14 -5.46
CA TYR A 156 3.77 21.91 -4.94
C TYR A 156 3.63 22.01 -3.43
N LYS A 157 2.41 21.76 -2.95
CA LYS A 157 2.11 21.86 -1.53
C LYS A 157 1.64 20.52 -0.97
N VAL A 158 2.15 20.18 0.21
CA VAL A 158 1.67 19.03 0.99
C VAL A 158 0.88 19.54 2.18
N VAL A 159 -0.37 19.11 2.29
CA VAL A 159 -1.26 19.48 3.39
C VAL A 159 -1.27 18.35 4.41
N GLU A 160 -1.05 18.68 5.67
CA GLU A 160 -1.17 17.79 6.81
C GLU A 160 -2.35 18.25 7.67
N ILE A 161 -3.28 17.34 7.97
CA ILE A 161 -4.39 17.61 8.87
C ILE A 161 -4.30 16.65 10.04
N VAL A 162 -4.22 17.20 11.24
CA VAL A 162 -4.09 16.45 12.50
C VAL A 162 -5.38 16.64 13.30
N GLN A 163 -6.13 15.55 13.49
CA GLN A 163 -7.33 15.55 14.32
C GLN A 163 -7.13 14.75 15.60
N LEU A 164 -7.32 15.39 16.75
CA LEU A 164 -7.49 14.73 18.04
C LEU A 164 -8.97 14.54 18.32
N ARG A 165 -9.43 13.29 18.37
CA ARG A 165 -10.85 12.98 18.63
C ARG A 165 -11.16 13.13 20.13
N LEU A 166 -12.06 14.06 20.46
CA LEU A 166 -12.48 14.43 21.81
C LEU A 166 -13.99 14.20 22.00
N GLY A 167 -14.42 12.94 21.90
CA GLY A 167 -15.85 12.60 22.00
C GLY A 167 -16.65 13.16 20.82
N LYS A 168 -17.39 14.25 21.03
CA LYS A 168 -18.23 14.95 20.04
C LYS A 168 -17.45 15.97 19.19
N SER A 169 -16.34 16.52 19.68
CA SER A 169 -15.48 17.41 18.87
C SER A 169 -14.19 16.73 18.42
N CYS A 170 -13.50 17.38 17.50
CA CYS A 170 -12.11 17.10 17.15
C CYS A 170 -11.32 18.40 17.29
N ALA A 171 -10.26 18.42 18.09
CA ALA A 171 -9.29 19.49 17.96
C ALA A 171 -8.51 19.27 16.66
N THR A 172 -8.66 20.20 15.71
CA THR A 172 -8.08 20.05 14.36
C THR A 172 -6.97 21.09 14.14
N ARG A 173 -5.82 20.63 13.62
CA ARG A 173 -4.74 21.49 13.12
C ARG A 173 -4.47 21.18 11.65
N ALA A 174 -4.07 22.20 10.90
CA ALA A 174 -3.71 22.07 9.50
C ALA A 174 -2.35 22.73 9.26
N ASN A 175 -1.42 21.99 8.67
CA ASN A 175 -0.11 22.49 8.26
C ASN A 175 0.05 22.33 6.76
N VAL A 176 0.76 23.26 6.12
CA VAL A 176 1.08 23.23 4.70
C VAL A 176 2.59 23.27 4.53
N TYR A 177 3.14 22.32 3.79
CA TYR A 177 4.51 22.36 3.32
C TYR A 177 4.57 22.93 1.93
N SER A 178 5.44 23.91 1.70
CA SER A 178 5.78 24.43 0.38
C SER A 178 7.06 23.78 -0.12
N LEU A 179 7.04 23.15 -1.30
CA LEU A 179 8.22 22.54 -1.91
C LEU A 179 9.26 23.60 -2.27
N THR A 180 8.81 24.75 -2.79
CA THR A 180 9.68 25.86 -3.17
C THR A 180 10.33 26.51 -1.96
N ARG A 181 9.58 26.75 -0.87
CA ARG A 181 10.13 27.35 0.37
C ARG A 181 10.86 26.34 1.26
N ASN A 182 10.66 25.04 1.02
CA ASN A 182 11.19 23.95 1.83
C ASN A 182 10.86 24.11 3.33
N SER A 183 9.64 24.54 3.64
CA SER A 183 9.21 24.77 5.02
C SER A 183 7.74 24.46 5.22
N TRP A 184 7.39 24.14 6.46
CA TRP A 184 6.02 24.01 6.91
C TRP A 184 5.55 25.32 7.55
N HIS A 185 4.29 25.66 7.33
CA HIS A 185 3.58 26.70 8.08
C HIS A 185 2.18 26.23 8.45
N GLU A 186 1.65 26.77 9.55
CA GLU A 186 0.30 26.44 10.02
C GLU A 186 -0.73 27.33 9.31
N VAL A 187 -1.88 26.76 8.99
CA VAL A 187 -3.02 27.44 8.37
C VAL A 187 -4.28 27.20 9.19
N GLN A 188 -5.31 28.01 8.98
CA GLN A 188 -6.58 27.81 9.64
C GLN A 188 -7.20 26.48 9.21
N ALA A 189 -7.51 25.61 10.18
CA ALA A 189 -8.23 24.37 9.92
C ALA A 189 -9.74 24.61 9.74
N TYR A 190 -10.46 23.61 9.21
CA TYR A 190 -11.92 23.59 9.29
C TYR A 190 -12.42 23.44 10.74
N THR A 191 -13.72 23.59 10.94
CA THR A 191 -14.38 23.60 12.24
C THR A 191 -14.22 22.29 13.03
N ASP A 192 -14.11 22.39 14.36
CA ASP A 192 -13.90 21.26 15.28
C ASP A 192 -15.06 20.24 15.31
N ASN A 193 -16.21 20.56 14.72
CA ASN A 193 -17.36 19.65 14.60
C ASN A 193 -17.28 18.73 13.37
N PHE A 194 -16.28 18.89 12.50
CA PHE A 194 -16.06 17.99 11.37
C PHE A 194 -15.09 16.86 11.74
N LYS A 195 -15.52 15.62 11.54
CA LYS A 195 -14.74 14.42 11.79
C LYS A 195 -14.46 13.68 10.49
N ALA A 196 -13.22 13.72 10.04
CA ALA A 196 -12.83 12.97 8.86
C ALA A 196 -12.91 11.45 9.13
N VAL A 197 -13.44 10.73 8.15
CA VAL A 197 -13.75 9.30 8.30
C VAL A 197 -12.49 8.45 8.12
N ARG A 198 -11.54 8.88 7.28
CA ARG A 198 -10.17 8.35 7.09
C ARG A 198 -9.47 9.18 5.99
N PRO A 199 -8.13 9.07 5.80
CA PRO A 199 -7.42 9.84 4.78
C PRO A 199 -7.77 9.33 3.38
N TRP A 200 -8.57 10.07 2.64
CA TRP A 200 -8.57 10.10 1.17
C TRP A 200 -8.78 11.54 0.74
N ALA A 201 -7.70 12.16 0.29
CA ALA A 201 -7.63 13.50 -0.27
C ALA A 201 -7.46 13.35 -1.78
N CYS A 202 -8.57 13.24 -2.52
CA CYS A 202 -8.48 13.37 -3.98
C CYS A 202 -8.26 14.84 -4.32
N GLU A 203 -7.54 15.12 -5.40
CA GLU A 203 -7.32 16.48 -5.89
C GLU A 203 -8.20 16.70 -7.11
N VAL A 204 -9.04 17.74 -7.06
CA VAL A 204 -9.89 18.15 -8.17
C VAL A 204 -9.91 19.67 -8.25
N GLY A 205 -9.46 20.22 -9.38
CA GLY A 205 -9.56 21.65 -9.67
C GLY A 205 -8.78 22.54 -8.71
N GLY A 206 -7.59 22.11 -8.28
CA GLY A 206 -6.72 22.81 -7.34
C GLY A 206 -7.18 22.72 -5.89
N ALA A 207 -8.05 21.75 -5.55
CA ALA A 207 -8.54 21.55 -4.19
C ALA A 207 -8.45 20.08 -3.77
N LEU A 208 -8.09 19.85 -2.51
CA LEU A 208 -8.01 18.53 -1.89
C LEU A 208 -9.29 18.21 -1.12
N HIS A 209 -9.95 17.09 -1.42
CA HIS A 209 -11.27 16.77 -0.87
C HIS A 209 -11.24 15.58 0.07
N ASN A 210 -11.91 15.71 1.21
CA ASN A 210 -12.02 14.65 2.21
C ASN A 210 -13.47 14.49 2.68
N LEU A 211 -13.89 13.24 2.87
CA LEU A 211 -15.22 12.90 3.37
C LEU A 211 -15.21 12.76 4.90
N GLY A 212 -16.17 13.39 5.54
CA GLY A 212 -16.33 13.32 6.98
C GLY A 212 -17.78 13.29 7.43
N TRP A 213 -17.91 13.41 8.74
CA TRP A 213 -19.17 13.65 9.43
C TRP A 213 -19.16 15.05 10.00
N MET A 214 -20.21 15.80 9.75
CA MET A 214 -20.48 17.06 10.44
C MET A 214 -21.44 16.77 11.59
N GLU A 215 -21.05 17.12 12.81
CA GLU A 215 -21.95 17.04 13.96
C GLU A 215 -22.84 18.30 14.01
N ARG A 216 -24.16 18.11 14.02
CA ARG A 216 -25.17 19.16 14.23
C ARG A 216 -25.95 18.90 15.52
N GLY A 217 -25.98 19.88 16.42
CA GLY A 217 -26.79 19.87 17.65
C GLY A 217 -26.24 19.06 18.83
N ASP A 218 -26.99 19.04 19.93
CA ASP A 218 -26.55 18.45 21.22
C ASP A 218 -26.80 16.94 21.34
N THR A 219 -27.62 16.34 20.47
CA THR A 219 -27.97 14.91 20.52
C THR A 219 -27.13 14.07 19.54
N VAL A 220 -26.76 12.85 19.95
CA VAL A 220 -25.87 11.91 19.22
C VAL A 220 -26.41 11.45 17.85
N LEU A 221 -27.69 11.71 17.55
CA LEU A 221 -28.42 11.13 16.42
C LEU A 221 -28.35 11.93 15.11
N HIS A 222 -27.82 13.15 15.08
CA HIS A 222 -27.79 13.99 13.88
C HIS A 222 -26.36 14.21 13.36
N ARG A 223 -25.83 13.18 12.69
CA ARG A 223 -24.58 13.28 11.92
C ARG A 223 -24.90 13.32 10.43
N GLU A 224 -24.52 14.40 9.77
CA GLU A 224 -24.65 14.53 8.33
C GLU A 224 -23.30 14.26 7.65
N ARG A 225 -23.34 13.71 6.45
CA ARG A 225 -22.14 13.64 5.62
C ARG A 225 -21.76 15.03 5.14
N ALA A 226 -20.47 15.28 5.05
CA ALA A 226 -19.94 16.50 4.45
C ALA A 226 -18.63 16.21 3.72
N ILE A 227 -18.41 16.93 2.61
CA ILE A 227 -17.15 16.94 1.89
C ILE A 227 -16.43 18.24 2.25
N ALA A 228 -15.30 18.14 2.93
CA ALA A 228 -14.39 19.26 3.13
C ALA A 228 -13.44 19.35 1.93
N ALA A 229 -13.19 20.56 1.43
CA ALA A 229 -12.24 20.84 0.37
C ALA A 229 -11.24 21.91 0.82
N PHE A 230 -9.95 21.63 0.69
CA PHE A 230 -8.87 22.58 0.92
C PHE A 230 -8.37 23.13 -0.41
N ARG A 231 -8.55 24.43 -0.67
CA ARG A 231 -8.03 25.11 -1.86
C ARG A 231 -6.52 25.28 -1.70
N VAL A 232 -5.74 24.66 -2.58
CA VAL A 232 -4.27 24.65 -2.47
C VAL A 232 -3.66 26.04 -2.72
N GLY A 233 -4.27 26.80 -3.64
CA GLY A 233 -3.83 28.17 -3.96
C GLY A 233 -4.10 29.18 -2.85
N SER A 234 -5.35 29.27 -2.38
CA SER A 234 -5.72 30.22 -1.30
C SER A 234 -5.42 29.72 0.10
N GLU A 235 -5.13 28.42 0.26
CA GLU A 235 -4.91 27.76 1.55
C GLU A 235 -6.12 27.82 2.50
N GLU A 236 -7.33 27.80 1.92
CA GLU A 236 -8.59 27.90 2.66
C GLU A 236 -9.43 26.62 2.58
N PHE A 237 -10.10 26.30 3.68
CA PHE A 237 -11.10 25.23 3.73
C PHE A 237 -12.49 25.74 3.37
N ARG A 238 -13.24 24.89 2.67
CA ARG A 238 -14.67 25.06 2.42
C ARG A 238 -15.38 23.72 2.41
N PHE A 239 -16.71 23.74 2.53
CA PHE A 239 -17.53 22.56 2.31
C PHE A 239 -18.10 22.55 0.89
N VAL A 240 -18.18 21.37 0.29
CA VAL A 240 -18.74 21.15 -1.04
C VAL A 240 -20.11 20.51 -0.89
N PRO A 241 -21.14 20.97 -1.63
CA PRO A 241 -22.47 20.39 -1.56
C PRO A 241 -22.45 18.93 -2.06
N LEU A 242 -23.23 18.10 -1.39
CA LEU A 242 -23.45 16.69 -1.75
C LEU A 242 -24.62 16.57 -2.75
N PRO A 243 -24.65 15.50 -3.57
CA PRO A 243 -25.83 15.16 -4.35
C PRO A 243 -26.98 14.69 -3.45
N GLU A 244 -28.19 14.60 -4.00
CA GLU A 244 -29.29 13.90 -3.35
C GLU A 244 -29.09 12.38 -3.44
N TYR A 245 -28.61 11.76 -2.36
CA TYR A 245 -28.39 10.33 -2.26
C TYR A 245 -29.37 9.65 -1.29
N GLN A 246 -29.58 8.34 -1.46
CA GLN A 246 -30.44 7.55 -0.56
C GLN A 246 -29.76 7.35 0.80
N GLN A 247 -30.50 7.55 1.89
CA GLN A 247 -29.96 7.60 3.27
C GLN A 247 -29.63 6.22 3.87
N ASP A 248 -30.08 5.12 3.26
CA ASP A 248 -29.83 3.73 3.64
C ASP A 248 -28.46 3.20 3.16
N TYR A 249 -27.50 4.10 2.90
CA TYR A 249 -26.15 3.72 2.49
C TYR A 249 -25.39 3.01 3.62
N VAL A 250 -24.53 2.08 3.24
CA VAL A 250 -23.60 1.39 4.14
C VAL A 250 -22.18 1.98 4.10
N GLY A 251 -21.87 2.77 3.06
CA GLY A 251 -20.59 3.47 2.93
C GLY A 251 -20.63 4.57 1.88
N MET A 252 -19.64 5.47 1.95
CA MET A 252 -19.38 6.48 0.93
C MET A 252 -17.89 6.71 0.76
N ALA A 253 -17.48 7.07 -0.46
CA ALA A 253 -16.12 7.49 -0.77
C ALA A 253 -16.12 8.67 -1.76
N VAL A 254 -15.13 9.56 -1.62
CA VAL A 254 -14.85 10.62 -2.59
C VAL A 254 -13.67 10.21 -3.47
N ALA A 255 -13.74 10.53 -4.76
CA ALA A 255 -12.70 10.21 -5.74
C ALA A 255 -12.61 11.28 -6.83
N GLU A 256 -11.51 11.26 -7.56
CA GLU A 256 -11.36 11.98 -8.83
C GLU A 256 -11.60 10.98 -9.99
N LEU A 257 -12.37 11.39 -11.00
CA LEU A 257 -12.53 10.63 -12.23
C LEU A 257 -12.66 11.56 -13.43
N GLY A 258 -11.63 11.61 -14.26
CA GLY A 258 -11.62 12.41 -15.49
C GLY A 258 -11.70 13.91 -15.24
N GLY A 259 -11.03 14.39 -14.20
CA GLY A 259 -11.01 15.79 -13.76
C GLY A 259 -12.24 16.21 -12.97
N CYS A 260 -13.18 15.30 -12.69
CA CYS A 260 -14.42 15.59 -11.98
C CYS A 260 -14.39 15.00 -10.56
N LEU A 261 -15.00 15.71 -9.60
CA LEU A 261 -15.22 15.21 -8.26
C LEU A 261 -16.33 14.16 -8.30
N CYS A 262 -16.08 13.01 -7.68
CA CYS A 262 -17.01 11.90 -7.63
C CYS A 262 -17.37 11.53 -6.20
N LEU A 263 -18.62 11.07 -6.02
CA LEU A 263 -19.09 10.44 -4.81
C LEU A 263 -19.59 9.03 -5.13
N ALA A 264 -18.95 8.02 -4.57
CA ALA A 264 -19.41 6.64 -4.62
C ALA A 264 -20.27 6.36 -3.38
N CYS A 265 -21.55 6.06 -3.59
CA CYS A 265 -22.50 5.68 -2.53
C CYS A 265 -22.75 4.18 -2.59
N HIS A 266 -22.58 3.50 -1.45
CA HIS A 266 -22.67 2.05 -1.38
C HIS A 266 -23.92 1.63 -0.61
N TYR A 267 -24.66 0.67 -1.17
CA TYR A 267 -25.92 0.17 -0.62
C TYR A 267 -25.85 -1.36 -0.50
N LYS A 268 -26.32 -1.88 0.63
CA LYS A 268 -26.48 -3.32 0.81
C LYS A 268 -27.86 -3.72 0.33
N LEU A 269 -27.92 -4.68 -0.58
CA LEU A 269 -29.15 -5.35 -1.00
C LEU A 269 -29.17 -6.77 -0.40
N ASP A 270 -30.30 -7.48 -0.48
CA ASP A 270 -30.49 -8.78 0.18
C ASP A 270 -29.36 -9.79 -0.08
N SER A 271 -28.93 -9.91 -1.34
CA SER A 271 -27.87 -10.84 -1.76
C SER A 271 -26.72 -10.18 -2.54
N ASN A 272 -26.74 -8.84 -2.68
CA ASN A 272 -25.83 -8.09 -3.56
C ASN A 272 -25.45 -6.74 -2.94
N TYR A 273 -24.49 -6.06 -3.55
CA TYR A 273 -24.20 -4.65 -3.27
C TYR A 273 -24.54 -3.79 -4.48
N ARG A 274 -25.04 -2.57 -4.26
CA ARG A 274 -25.17 -1.55 -5.30
C ARG A 274 -24.21 -0.41 -5.01
N VAL A 275 -23.56 0.10 -6.05
CA VAL A 275 -22.74 1.32 -5.96
C VAL A 275 -23.21 2.33 -6.98
N ASP A 276 -23.64 3.48 -6.49
CA ASP A 276 -24.02 4.62 -7.31
C ASP A 276 -22.85 5.60 -7.33
N VAL A 277 -22.31 5.84 -8.52
CA VAL A 277 -21.22 6.79 -8.73
C VAL A 277 -21.80 8.09 -9.26
N TRP A 278 -21.79 9.11 -8.43
CA TRP A 278 -22.14 10.47 -8.77
C TRP A 278 -20.91 11.22 -9.26
N VAL A 279 -21.08 12.07 -10.27
CA VAL A 279 -20.04 12.93 -10.84
C VAL A 279 -20.54 14.36 -10.88
N MET A 280 -19.77 15.28 -10.31
CA MET A 280 -20.03 16.71 -10.34
C MET A 280 -19.47 17.29 -11.65
N LYS A 281 -20.35 17.58 -12.61
CA LYS A 281 -19.95 18.06 -13.94
C LYS A 281 -19.40 19.48 -13.90
N GLU A 282 -19.94 20.31 -13.02
CA GLU A 282 -19.47 21.67 -12.79
C GLU A 282 -19.08 21.82 -11.32
N TYR A 283 -17.79 22.07 -11.08
CA TYR A 283 -17.26 22.07 -9.73
C TYR A 283 -18.01 23.09 -8.84
N GLY A 284 -18.53 22.62 -7.71
CA GLY A 284 -19.19 23.43 -6.69
C GLY A 284 -20.67 23.71 -6.95
N VAL A 285 -21.20 23.32 -8.11
CA VAL A 285 -22.62 23.52 -8.47
C VAL A 285 -23.39 22.24 -8.10
N VAL A 286 -24.32 22.37 -7.14
CA VAL A 286 -25.10 21.23 -6.62
C VAL A 286 -25.92 20.53 -7.70
N ASP A 287 -26.56 21.30 -8.59
CA ASP A 287 -27.40 20.77 -9.66
C ASP A 287 -26.60 20.07 -10.78
N SER A 288 -25.27 20.18 -10.76
CA SER A 288 -24.40 19.52 -11.74
C SER A 288 -24.04 18.08 -11.38
N TRP A 289 -24.44 17.62 -10.19
CA TRP A 289 -24.28 16.22 -9.80
C TRP A 289 -25.16 15.32 -10.66
N THR A 290 -24.54 14.35 -11.33
CA THR A 290 -25.25 13.37 -12.16
C THR A 290 -24.77 11.97 -11.84
N VAL A 291 -25.67 10.99 -11.86
CA VAL A 291 -25.29 9.58 -11.72
C VAL A 291 -24.62 9.13 -13.00
N LEU A 292 -23.32 8.84 -12.94
CA LEU A 292 -22.58 8.25 -14.05
C LEU A 292 -23.00 6.80 -14.27
N VAL A 293 -23.02 6.02 -13.18
CA VAL A 293 -23.31 4.59 -13.22
C VAL A 293 -23.87 4.10 -11.89
N SER A 294 -24.77 3.11 -11.98
CA SER A 294 -25.24 2.32 -10.85
C SER A 294 -24.86 0.86 -11.10
N VAL A 295 -23.89 0.36 -10.34
CA VAL A 295 -23.30 -0.97 -10.52
C VAL A 295 -23.84 -1.93 -9.46
N LYS A 296 -24.45 -3.04 -9.88
CA LYS A 296 -24.79 -4.16 -8.99
C LYS A 296 -23.63 -5.15 -8.99
N LEU A 297 -23.14 -5.51 -7.81
CA LEU A 297 -22.07 -6.47 -7.63
C LEU A 297 -22.56 -7.68 -6.84
N PRO A 298 -22.15 -8.90 -7.23
CA PRO A 298 -22.39 -10.09 -6.43
C PRO A 298 -21.79 -9.91 -5.04
N ASN A 299 -22.38 -10.59 -4.05
CA ASN A 299 -22.05 -10.45 -2.64
C ASN A 299 -20.52 -10.41 -2.43
N ILE A 300 -20.05 -9.29 -1.89
CA ILE A 300 -18.64 -9.10 -1.59
C ILE A 300 -18.45 -9.66 -0.17
N GLU A 301 -17.60 -10.68 -0.02
CA GLU A 301 -17.38 -11.36 1.27
C GLU A 301 -16.91 -10.40 2.39
N ASP A 302 -16.37 -9.23 2.04
CA ASP A 302 -15.88 -8.21 2.99
C ASP A 302 -16.46 -6.80 2.72
N PRO A 303 -17.28 -6.23 3.64
CA PRO A 303 -17.78 -4.86 3.58
C PRO A 303 -16.71 -3.76 3.51
N ILE A 304 -15.45 -4.05 3.82
CA ILE A 304 -14.33 -3.09 3.77
C ILE A 304 -13.82 -2.88 2.33
N SER A 305 -14.27 -3.69 1.37
CA SER A 305 -13.81 -3.70 -0.02
C SER A 305 -14.77 -3.01 -1.01
N LEU A 306 -15.40 -1.92 -0.57
CA LEU A 306 -16.32 -1.15 -1.40
C LEU A 306 -15.59 -0.52 -2.61
N PRO A 307 -16.16 -0.61 -3.83
CA PRO A 307 -15.49 -0.21 -5.06
C PRO A 307 -15.54 1.31 -5.28
N VAL A 308 -14.38 1.92 -5.52
CA VAL A 308 -14.24 3.35 -5.82
C VAL A 308 -13.74 3.50 -7.25
N PRO A 309 -14.28 4.43 -8.07
CA PRO A 309 -13.77 4.67 -9.41
C PRO A 309 -12.35 5.25 -9.34
N LEU A 310 -11.50 4.87 -10.29
CA LEU A 310 -10.11 5.34 -10.39
C LEU A 310 -9.79 6.02 -11.71
N ALA A 311 -10.25 5.48 -12.83
CA ALA A 311 -9.87 5.96 -14.15
C ALA A 311 -10.84 5.53 -15.24
N TYR A 312 -10.84 6.28 -16.34
CA TYR A 312 -11.41 5.83 -17.61
C TYR A 312 -10.39 5.04 -18.42
N SER A 313 -10.87 4.14 -19.28
CA SER A 313 -10.07 3.55 -20.36
C SER A 313 -9.64 4.64 -21.36
N ALA A 314 -8.66 4.33 -22.22
CA ALA A 314 -8.16 5.27 -23.21
C ALA A 314 -9.26 5.85 -24.14
N ASN A 315 -10.27 5.04 -24.50
CA ASN A 315 -11.42 5.46 -25.30
C ASN A 315 -12.57 6.09 -24.49
N GLY A 316 -12.51 6.05 -23.15
CA GLY A 316 -13.57 6.60 -22.29
C GLY A 316 -14.76 5.67 -22.03
N ASP A 317 -14.81 4.51 -22.69
CA ASP A 317 -15.98 3.62 -22.67
C ASP A 317 -16.05 2.73 -21.42
N MET A 318 -14.96 2.62 -20.65
CA MET A 318 -14.91 1.80 -19.44
C MET A 318 -14.40 2.59 -18.23
N VAL A 319 -14.86 2.21 -17.04
CA VAL A 319 -14.38 2.72 -15.75
C VAL A 319 -13.65 1.62 -14.99
N LEU A 320 -12.44 1.91 -14.55
CA LEU A 320 -11.68 1.06 -13.63
C LEU A 320 -12.13 1.35 -12.20
N PHE A 321 -12.63 0.32 -11.53
CA PHE A 321 -12.95 0.36 -10.10
C PHE A 321 -11.87 -0.32 -9.28
N ASN A 322 -11.66 0.17 -8.05
CA ASN A 322 -10.83 -0.48 -7.04
C ASN A 322 -11.58 -0.69 -5.72
N CYS A 323 -11.53 -1.92 -5.22
CA CYS A 323 -12.20 -2.37 -4.01
C CYS A 323 -11.29 -2.21 -2.79
N ASN A 324 -10.90 -0.98 -2.45
CA ASN A 324 -10.00 -0.66 -1.33
C ASN A 324 -8.74 -1.54 -1.29
N GLY A 325 -8.15 -1.75 -2.46
CA GLY A 325 -6.93 -2.51 -2.62
C GLY A 325 -7.02 -4.03 -2.54
N THR A 326 -8.22 -4.60 -2.53
CA THR A 326 -8.41 -6.05 -2.58
C THR A 326 -8.46 -6.58 -4.01
N ARG A 327 -9.15 -5.85 -4.91
CA ARG A 327 -9.29 -6.17 -6.32
C ARG A 327 -9.55 -4.90 -7.14
N SER A 328 -9.31 -4.98 -8.45
CA SER A 328 -9.71 -3.96 -9.40
C SER A 328 -10.40 -4.61 -10.59
N PHE A 329 -11.36 -3.94 -11.21
CA PHE A 329 -12.10 -4.48 -12.36
C PHE A 329 -12.53 -3.36 -13.31
N TRP A 330 -12.66 -3.69 -14.59
CA TRP A 330 -13.21 -2.79 -15.60
C TRP A 330 -14.72 -2.96 -15.68
N TYR A 331 -15.42 -1.83 -15.72
CA TYR A 331 -16.86 -1.77 -15.94
C TYR A 331 -17.13 -1.06 -17.27
N ASP A 332 -17.82 -1.73 -18.18
CA ASP A 332 -18.20 -1.18 -19.49
C ASP A 332 -19.42 -0.25 -19.34
N LEU A 333 -19.26 1.03 -19.68
CA LEU A 333 -20.32 2.03 -19.59
C LEU A 333 -21.36 1.89 -20.70
N ILE A 334 -20.99 1.27 -21.83
CA ILE A 334 -21.84 1.11 -23.01
C ILE A 334 -22.69 -0.17 -22.87
N ARG A 335 -22.10 -1.29 -22.42
CA ARG A 335 -22.74 -2.61 -22.42
C ARG A 335 -23.46 -3.02 -21.12
N ARG A 336 -24.19 -2.13 -20.42
CA ARG A 336 -24.92 -2.46 -19.17
C ARG A 336 -25.69 -3.81 -19.25
N PRO A 337 -25.86 -4.63 -18.17
CA PRO A 337 -25.14 -4.79 -16.91
C PRO A 337 -24.40 -6.15 -16.77
N ASP A 338 -24.32 -6.97 -17.83
CA ASP A 338 -24.02 -8.41 -17.68
C ASP A 338 -22.53 -8.79 -17.80
N PHE A 339 -21.66 -7.85 -18.15
CA PHE A 339 -20.25 -8.14 -18.38
C PHE A 339 -19.33 -7.39 -17.39
N LEU A 340 -18.92 -8.10 -16.35
CA LEU A 340 -17.83 -7.68 -15.47
C LEU A 340 -16.54 -8.33 -15.98
N ASP A 341 -15.68 -7.58 -16.67
CA ASP A 341 -14.31 -8.06 -16.96
C ASP A 341 -13.50 -7.98 -15.67
N LEU A 342 -13.61 -9.03 -14.86
CA LEU A 342 -12.74 -9.29 -13.74
C LEU A 342 -11.36 -9.66 -14.28
N ARG A 343 -10.63 -8.65 -14.78
CA ARG A 343 -9.19 -8.77 -14.93
C ARG A 343 -8.58 -8.80 -13.54
N GLU A 344 -8.61 -9.98 -12.94
CA GLU A 344 -7.84 -10.26 -11.76
C GLU A 344 -6.38 -9.97 -12.09
N CYS A 345 -5.86 -8.91 -11.49
CA CYS A 345 -4.43 -8.81 -11.32
C CYS A 345 -4.09 -9.89 -10.28
N SER A 346 -3.79 -11.09 -10.77
CA SER A 346 -3.73 -12.38 -10.07
C SER A 346 -2.65 -12.49 -8.98
N THR A 347 -2.15 -11.37 -8.46
CA THR A 347 -1.18 -11.32 -7.35
C THR A 347 -1.43 -10.18 -6.36
N LEU A 348 -2.63 -9.59 -6.31
CA LEU A 348 -2.90 -8.43 -5.46
C LEU A 348 -3.46 -8.89 -4.10
N HIS A 349 -2.65 -8.75 -3.05
CA HIS A 349 -3.09 -9.01 -1.68
C HIS A 349 -3.10 -7.72 -0.85
N TRP A 350 -4.28 -7.39 -0.33
CA TRP A 350 -4.63 -6.61 0.88
C TRP A 350 -3.83 -5.31 1.12
N TRP A 351 -4.56 -4.18 1.05
CA TRP A 351 -4.11 -2.78 1.27
C TRP A 351 -3.32 -2.11 0.14
N LEU A 352 -3.76 -2.29 -1.10
CA LEU A 352 -3.30 -1.47 -2.23
C LEU A 352 -4.11 -0.17 -2.27
N TRP A 353 -3.48 0.99 -2.04
CA TRP A 353 -4.08 2.27 -2.46
C TRP A 353 -3.47 2.68 -3.78
N PRO A 354 -4.02 2.21 -4.91
CA PRO A 354 -3.53 2.65 -6.20
C PRO A 354 -3.85 4.12 -6.41
N CYS A 355 -3.02 4.80 -7.20
CA CYS A 355 -3.34 6.09 -7.78
C CYS A 355 -2.94 6.12 -9.25
N VAL A 356 -3.58 7.00 -10.00
CA VAL A 356 -3.26 7.25 -11.41
C VAL A 356 -2.12 8.26 -11.45
N CYS A 357 -0.98 7.87 -12.01
CA CYS A 357 0.20 8.71 -12.08
C CYS A 357 0.66 8.90 -13.53
N VAL A 358 0.91 10.14 -13.92
CA VAL A 358 1.40 10.51 -15.25
C VAL A 358 2.93 10.59 -15.24
N GLY A 359 3.55 10.19 -16.35
CA GLY A 359 4.98 10.43 -16.57
C GLY A 359 5.34 11.91 -16.43
N SER A 360 6.36 12.19 -15.62
CA SER A 360 6.75 13.57 -15.32
C SER A 360 8.24 13.77 -15.10
N LEU A 361 8.74 14.90 -15.62
CA LEU A 361 10.09 15.43 -15.38
C LEU A 361 10.15 16.40 -14.20
N VAL A 362 9.04 16.60 -13.48
CA VAL A 362 8.96 17.58 -12.38
C VAL A 362 10.09 17.35 -11.36
N PRO A 363 10.94 18.36 -11.12
CA PRO A 363 12.04 18.24 -10.16
C PRO A 363 11.54 18.33 -8.73
N LEU A 364 12.28 17.73 -7.80
CA LEU A 364 12.02 17.83 -6.35
C LEU A 364 12.99 18.79 -5.64
N ASN A 365 13.71 19.62 -6.40
CA ASN A 365 14.85 20.41 -5.92
C ASN A 365 14.41 21.79 -5.38
N GLY A 366 14.06 21.88 -4.10
CA GLY A 366 14.33 23.05 -3.26
C GLY A 366 15.65 22.85 -2.51
N LEU A 367 16.32 23.89 -2.03
CA LEU A 367 17.57 23.77 -1.25
C LEU A 367 17.38 22.84 -0.04
N GLY A 368 17.83 21.59 -0.14
CA GLY A 368 17.77 20.62 0.94
C GLY A 368 18.65 19.44 0.61
N ARG A 369 19.60 19.15 1.51
CA ARG A 369 20.63 18.11 1.33
C ARG A 369 19.99 16.74 1.15
N ASP A 370 20.45 16.00 0.14
CA ASP A 370 20.34 14.55 0.11
C ASP A 370 21.10 14.03 1.34
N TYR A 371 20.38 13.46 2.31
CA TYR A 371 20.99 12.87 3.49
C TYR A 371 21.27 11.40 3.21
N ASP A 372 22.54 11.12 2.92
CA ASP A 372 23.10 9.79 2.92
C ASP A 372 23.19 9.30 4.38
N HIS A 373 22.39 8.31 4.74
CA HIS A 373 22.39 7.71 6.07
C HIS A 373 22.49 6.20 5.95
N ASN A 374 23.74 5.73 5.91
CA ASN A 374 24.12 4.36 6.21
C ASN A 374 23.68 4.00 7.64
N ALA A 375 22.89 2.95 7.78
CA ALA A 375 22.60 2.31 9.06
C ALA A 375 22.81 0.79 8.94
N VAL A 376 23.99 0.40 9.40
CA VAL A 376 24.41 -0.84 10.08
C VAL A 376 23.39 -1.98 10.09
N LEU A 377 23.73 -3.06 9.38
CA LEU A 377 23.21 -4.39 9.64
C LEU A 377 23.96 -4.95 10.86
N SER A 378 23.22 -5.31 11.91
CA SER A 378 23.76 -6.16 12.97
C SER A 378 23.99 -7.57 12.42
N HIS A 379 25.20 -8.07 12.63
CA HIS A 379 25.58 -9.45 12.37
C HIS A 379 24.67 -10.46 13.09
N GLN A 380 24.34 -11.55 12.41
CA GLN A 380 24.03 -12.84 13.02
C GLN A 380 24.98 -13.92 12.44
N PRO A 381 25.25 -15.01 13.19
CA PRO A 381 26.48 -15.77 13.07
C PRO A 381 26.52 -16.74 11.88
N ASN A 382 27.75 -17.16 11.57
CA ASN A 382 28.20 -17.99 10.44
C ASN A 382 27.43 -19.31 10.23
N GLU A 383 27.48 -19.77 8.98
CA GLU A 383 26.79 -20.91 8.37
C GLU A 383 27.19 -22.34 8.85
N GLU A 384 27.88 -22.54 9.97
CA GLU A 384 28.47 -23.87 10.27
C GLU A 384 27.89 -24.68 11.45
N GLU A 385 26.95 -24.16 12.25
CA GLU A 385 26.34 -24.94 13.35
C GLU A 385 24.80 -24.86 13.36
N ALA A 386 24.15 -25.49 12.38
CA ALA A 386 22.71 -25.70 12.45
C ALA A 386 22.35 -26.63 13.61
N GLN A 387 21.51 -26.14 14.54
CA GLN A 387 21.07 -26.87 15.72
C GLN A 387 20.41 -28.22 15.35
N SER A 388 20.86 -29.30 16.01
CA SER A 388 20.38 -30.67 15.81
C SER A 388 19.18 -31.05 16.67
N HIS A 389 18.93 -30.28 17.73
CA HIS A 389 17.84 -30.42 18.69
C HIS A 389 17.25 -29.03 18.99
N TRP A 390 16.02 -29.01 19.50
CA TRP A 390 15.29 -27.80 19.81
C TRP A 390 15.76 -27.20 21.15
N LEU A 391 15.98 -25.88 21.16
CA LEU A 391 16.34 -25.13 22.36
C LEU A 391 15.20 -24.20 22.82
N PRO A 392 14.94 -24.07 24.13
CA PRO A 392 13.91 -23.18 24.62
C PRO A 392 14.21 -21.70 24.31
N PRO A 393 13.18 -20.88 24.00
CA PRO A 393 13.36 -19.45 23.81
C PRO A 393 13.67 -18.71 25.12
N PRO A 394 14.27 -17.50 25.06
CA PRO A 394 14.45 -16.65 26.24
C PRO A 394 13.12 -16.28 26.92
N ARG A 395 13.19 -15.84 28.19
CA ARG A 395 12.01 -15.34 28.93
C ARG A 395 11.23 -14.30 28.11
N ARG A 396 9.90 -14.46 28.06
CA ARG A 396 8.94 -13.60 27.32
C ARG A 396 9.00 -13.67 25.79
N TRP A 397 9.78 -14.61 25.25
CA TRP A 397 9.72 -14.98 23.84
C TRP A 397 8.90 -16.25 23.68
N ILE A 398 8.23 -16.38 22.54
CA ILE A 398 7.66 -17.64 22.08
C ILE A 398 8.46 -18.15 20.90
N LYS A 399 8.56 -19.47 20.77
CA LYS A 399 9.25 -20.12 19.66
C LYS A 399 8.25 -20.86 18.79
N VAL A 400 8.24 -20.58 17.49
CA VAL A 400 7.26 -21.07 16.52
C VAL A 400 7.98 -21.88 15.46
N ASN A 401 7.82 -23.19 15.52
CA ASN A 401 8.32 -24.14 14.53
C ASN A 401 7.29 -24.28 13.41
N CYS A 402 7.75 -24.31 12.15
CA CYS A 402 6.88 -24.48 11.00
C CYS A 402 7.47 -25.43 9.95
N ALA A 403 6.61 -26.16 9.24
CA ALA A 403 7.01 -27.09 8.20
C ALA A 403 5.92 -27.21 7.12
N GLY A 404 6.33 -27.14 5.86
CA GLY A 404 5.52 -27.45 4.69
C GLY A 404 5.71 -28.90 4.25
N ASP A 405 4.67 -29.51 3.68
CA ASP A 405 4.79 -30.77 2.96
C ASP A 405 3.99 -30.71 1.66
N TRP A 406 4.42 -31.46 0.65
CA TRP A 406 3.84 -31.42 -0.70
C TRP A 406 3.75 -32.80 -1.33
N GLU A 407 2.59 -33.08 -1.92
CA GLU A 407 2.31 -34.27 -2.71
C GLU A 407 1.57 -33.89 -4.00
N SER A 408 1.37 -34.84 -4.92
CA SER A 408 0.72 -34.63 -6.22
C SER A 408 -0.68 -34.03 -6.14
N HIS A 409 -1.34 -34.05 -4.98
CA HIS A 409 -2.71 -33.58 -4.77
C HIS A 409 -2.80 -32.26 -3.96
N GLY A 410 -1.68 -31.62 -3.63
CA GLY A 410 -1.63 -30.33 -2.92
C GLY A 410 -0.55 -30.27 -1.84
N GLY A 411 -0.63 -29.25 -0.99
CA GLY A 411 0.30 -29.03 0.11
C GLY A 411 -0.36 -28.97 1.48
N THR A 412 0.44 -29.22 2.50
CA THR A 412 0.07 -29.04 3.90
C THR A 412 1.08 -28.16 4.64
N ALA A 413 0.62 -27.48 5.66
CA ALA A 413 1.43 -26.66 6.56
C ALA A 413 1.13 -27.06 8.00
N GLY A 414 2.18 -27.23 8.79
CA GLY A 414 2.14 -27.44 10.22
C GLY A 414 2.89 -26.35 10.97
N VAL A 415 2.30 -25.86 12.06
CA VAL A 415 2.86 -24.84 12.94
C VAL A 415 2.68 -25.30 14.38
N VAL A 416 3.74 -25.17 15.19
CA VAL A 416 3.71 -25.43 16.64
C VAL A 416 4.43 -24.29 17.35
N ALA A 417 3.76 -23.65 18.30
CA ALA A 417 4.34 -22.63 19.16
C ALA A 417 4.56 -23.16 20.57
N ARG A 418 5.75 -22.91 21.12
CA ARG A 418 6.19 -23.35 22.45
C ARG A 418 6.72 -22.18 23.28
N ASP A 419 6.53 -22.28 24.60
CA ASP A 419 7.13 -21.36 25.58
C ASP A 419 8.56 -21.80 26.00
N MET A 420 9.14 -21.08 26.98
CA MET A 420 10.48 -21.39 27.52
C MET A 420 10.57 -22.71 28.31
N HIS A 421 9.43 -23.33 28.62
CA HIS A 421 9.35 -24.63 29.29
C HIS A 421 9.05 -25.77 28.32
N GLY A 422 8.91 -25.47 27.02
CA GLY A 422 8.54 -26.45 26.00
C GLY A 422 7.04 -26.73 25.93
N ASN A 423 6.21 -26.04 26.72
CA ASN A 423 4.75 -26.23 26.67
C ASN A 423 4.20 -25.67 25.36
N VAL A 424 3.32 -26.43 24.72
CA VAL A 424 2.64 -25.99 23.50
C VAL A 424 1.63 -24.90 23.85
N LEU A 425 1.78 -23.73 23.23
CA LEU A 425 0.90 -22.57 23.37
C LEU A 425 -0.22 -22.60 22.34
N PHE A 426 0.12 -22.88 21.09
CA PHE A 426 -0.84 -23.04 20.00
C PHE A 426 -0.25 -23.91 18.89
N LEU A 427 -1.14 -24.50 18.09
CA LEU A 427 -0.77 -25.25 16.89
C LEU A 427 -1.71 -24.89 15.74
N LYS A 428 -1.23 -25.09 14.51
CA LYS A 428 -2.04 -24.86 13.30
C LYS A 428 -1.67 -25.87 12.23
N ALA A 429 -2.67 -26.53 11.71
CA ALA A 429 -2.60 -27.44 10.57
C ALA A 429 -3.46 -26.86 9.43
N LYS A 430 -2.94 -26.83 8.21
CA LYS A 430 -3.67 -26.31 7.04
C LYS A 430 -3.37 -27.11 5.79
N LYS A 431 -4.42 -27.48 5.05
CA LYS A 431 -4.34 -28.07 3.71
C LYS A 431 -4.65 -27.00 2.65
N PHE A 432 -3.91 -26.98 1.56
CA PHE A 432 -4.05 -25.99 0.48
C PHE A 432 -3.58 -26.57 -0.87
N ARG A 433 -3.89 -25.87 -1.97
CA ARG A 433 -3.33 -26.19 -3.29
C ARG A 433 -2.00 -25.50 -3.45
N CYS A 434 -0.97 -26.22 -3.87
CA CYS A 434 0.31 -25.66 -4.30
C CYS A 434 0.97 -26.54 -5.35
N ALA A 435 1.90 -25.96 -6.11
CA ALA A 435 2.56 -26.62 -7.23
C ALA A 435 3.93 -27.21 -6.89
N SER A 436 4.48 -26.94 -5.70
CA SER A 436 5.81 -27.40 -5.30
C SER A 436 5.99 -27.46 -3.78
N ALA A 437 7.00 -28.23 -3.35
CA ALA A 437 7.44 -28.29 -1.96
C ALA A 437 7.90 -26.93 -1.42
N VAL A 438 8.62 -26.14 -2.22
CA VAL A 438 9.10 -24.81 -1.78
C VAL A 438 7.94 -23.84 -1.53
N ILE A 439 6.86 -23.91 -2.33
CA ILE A 439 5.61 -23.15 -2.07
C ILE A 439 4.96 -23.63 -0.77
N ALA A 440 4.97 -24.94 -0.49
CA ALA A 440 4.42 -25.47 0.76
C ALA A 440 5.20 -24.96 1.98
N GLU A 441 6.53 -24.93 1.93
CA GLU A 441 7.39 -24.40 3.00
C GLU A 441 7.17 -22.90 3.21
N ALA A 442 7.13 -22.12 2.13
CA ALA A 442 6.84 -20.68 2.20
C ALA A 442 5.44 -20.40 2.77
N THR A 443 4.46 -21.25 2.45
CA THR A 443 3.10 -21.16 3.02
C THR A 443 3.11 -21.49 4.52
N ALA A 444 3.85 -22.51 4.95
CA ALA A 444 3.98 -22.85 6.36
C ALA A 444 4.58 -21.71 7.18
N LEU A 445 5.63 -21.06 6.66
CA LEU A 445 6.21 -19.86 7.26
C LEU A 445 5.16 -18.74 7.40
N GLN A 446 4.38 -18.48 6.34
CA GLN A 446 3.33 -17.47 6.37
C GLN A 446 2.26 -17.77 7.43
N GLU A 447 1.81 -19.03 7.51
CA GLU A 447 0.83 -19.47 8.51
C GLU A 447 1.40 -19.37 9.94
N ALA A 448 2.70 -19.61 10.12
CA ALA A 448 3.37 -19.52 11.41
C ALA A 448 3.36 -18.11 11.99
N VAL A 449 3.79 -17.14 11.18
CA VAL A 449 3.79 -15.73 11.58
C VAL A 449 2.34 -15.23 11.76
N PHE A 450 1.43 -15.62 10.87
CA PHE A 450 0.00 -15.27 11.01
C PHE A 450 -0.60 -15.80 12.31
N ALA A 451 -0.35 -17.07 12.63
CA ALA A 451 -0.83 -17.67 13.87
C ALA A 451 -0.28 -16.93 15.09
N ALA A 452 1.02 -16.62 15.11
CA ALA A 452 1.65 -15.87 16.21
C ALA A 452 1.02 -14.48 16.40
N TYR A 453 0.78 -13.75 15.30
CA TYR A 453 0.11 -12.46 15.35
C TYR A 453 -1.31 -12.56 15.90
N THR A 454 -2.11 -13.51 15.39
CA THR A 454 -3.50 -13.72 15.85
C THR A 454 -3.59 -14.20 17.30
N ALA A 455 -2.55 -14.89 17.80
CA ALA A 455 -2.45 -15.29 19.19
C ALA A 455 -2.01 -14.14 20.13
N GLY A 456 -1.77 -12.94 19.60
CA GLY A 456 -1.35 -11.78 20.40
C GLY A 456 0.11 -11.84 20.87
N ALA A 457 0.95 -12.62 20.18
CA ALA A 457 2.36 -12.72 20.54
C ALA A 457 3.09 -11.38 20.37
N SER A 458 4.00 -11.07 21.29
CA SER A 458 4.79 -9.83 21.24
C SER A 458 6.19 -10.06 20.65
N ARG A 459 6.91 -11.09 21.14
CA ARG A 459 8.27 -11.43 20.72
C ARG A 459 8.33 -12.89 20.25
N VAL A 460 8.78 -13.12 19.01
CA VAL A 460 8.61 -14.42 18.33
C VAL A 460 9.91 -14.87 17.67
N MET A 461 10.35 -16.11 17.95
CA MET A 461 11.42 -16.77 17.20
C MET A 461 10.81 -17.81 16.27
N VAL A 462 10.96 -17.65 14.96
CA VAL A 462 10.43 -18.59 13.97
C VAL A 462 11.53 -19.52 13.49
N GLU A 463 11.29 -20.83 13.54
CA GLU A 463 12.21 -21.88 13.10
C GLU A 463 11.62 -22.67 11.94
N LEU A 464 12.46 -22.93 10.93
CA LEU A 464 12.11 -23.69 9.73
C LEU A 464 13.27 -24.59 9.29
N ASP A 465 12.94 -25.73 8.68
CA ASP A 465 13.89 -26.72 8.15
C ASP A 465 14.16 -26.56 6.64
N SER A 466 13.71 -25.45 6.02
CA SER A 466 13.96 -25.15 4.61
C SER A 466 15.12 -24.16 4.41
N LYS A 467 16.25 -24.66 3.89
CA LYS A 467 17.37 -23.81 3.48
C LYS A 467 16.99 -22.84 2.37
N ASP A 468 16.19 -23.27 1.40
CA ASP A 468 15.77 -22.42 0.29
C ASP A 468 15.01 -21.19 0.77
N ILE A 469 14.08 -21.38 1.72
CA ILE A 469 13.36 -20.27 2.34
C ILE A 469 14.33 -19.39 3.14
N MET A 470 15.21 -19.97 3.96
CA MET A 470 16.17 -19.19 4.75
C MET A 470 17.12 -18.35 3.88
N THR A 471 17.63 -18.92 2.79
CA THR A 471 18.42 -18.19 1.79
C THR A 471 17.60 -17.08 1.14
N ALA A 472 16.33 -17.32 0.81
CA ALA A 472 15.45 -16.30 0.25
C ALA A 472 15.12 -15.17 1.24
N LEU A 473 15.02 -15.46 2.54
CA LEU A 473 14.82 -14.44 3.59
C LEU A 473 16.08 -13.59 3.83
N ASN A 474 17.26 -14.20 3.68
CA ASN A 474 18.55 -13.56 3.97
C ASN A 474 19.14 -12.80 2.78
N SER A 475 18.74 -13.15 1.56
CA SER A 475 19.20 -12.48 0.34
C SER A 475 18.27 -11.32 -0.02
N ASN A 476 18.84 -10.21 -0.55
CA ASN A 476 18.07 -9.16 -1.25
C ASN A 476 17.43 -9.67 -2.57
N LEU A 477 17.30 -11.00 -2.75
CA LEU A 477 16.90 -11.69 -3.98
C LEU A 477 15.39 -11.98 -4.06
N LEU A 478 14.53 -11.23 -3.36
CA LEU A 478 13.10 -11.10 -3.68
C LEU A 478 12.86 -10.46 -5.08
N CYS A 479 13.84 -10.51 -5.98
CA CYS A 479 13.87 -9.96 -7.33
C CYS A 479 13.89 -11.03 -8.42
N CYS A 480 13.95 -12.31 -8.06
CA CYS A 480 13.73 -13.42 -8.98
C CYS A 480 12.71 -14.37 -8.34
N ASP A 481 11.53 -14.50 -8.96
CA ASP A 481 10.48 -15.44 -8.56
C ASP A 481 10.97 -16.88 -8.77
N ARG A 482 11.84 -17.35 -7.86
CA ARG A 482 12.29 -18.75 -7.82
C ARG A 482 11.12 -19.61 -7.37
N GLY A 483 10.25 -19.95 -8.31
CA GLY A 483 9.21 -20.96 -8.13
C GLY A 483 7.94 -20.50 -7.42
N GLY A 484 7.54 -19.23 -7.54
CA GLY A 484 6.23 -18.73 -7.07
C GLY A 484 6.16 -18.38 -5.58
N ILE A 485 7.29 -18.35 -4.87
CA ILE A 485 7.33 -18.21 -3.39
C ILE A 485 7.43 -16.76 -2.91
N GLU A 486 7.83 -15.83 -3.77
CA GLU A 486 8.00 -14.43 -3.42
C GLU A 486 6.75 -13.84 -2.72
N PRO A 487 5.51 -14.03 -3.22
CA PRO A 487 4.32 -13.48 -2.57
C PRO A 487 4.10 -14.01 -1.14
N LEU A 488 4.45 -15.28 -0.88
CA LEU A 488 4.26 -15.94 0.40
C LEU A 488 5.29 -15.45 1.44
N LEU A 489 6.56 -15.34 1.03
CA LEU A 489 7.62 -14.83 1.90
C LEU A 489 7.41 -13.36 2.25
N VAL A 490 6.99 -12.56 1.27
CA VAL A 490 6.72 -11.14 1.53
C VAL A 490 5.51 -11.00 2.46
N ARG A 491 4.47 -11.84 2.33
CA ARG A 491 3.34 -11.85 3.27
C ARG A 491 3.76 -12.27 4.67
N ALA A 492 4.58 -13.31 4.82
CA ALA A 492 5.11 -13.72 6.11
C ALA A 492 5.87 -12.58 6.78
N MET A 493 6.80 -11.94 6.06
CA MET A 493 7.58 -10.80 6.57
C MET A 493 6.73 -9.59 6.93
N SER A 494 5.65 -9.38 6.19
CA SER A 494 4.74 -8.25 6.45
C SER A 494 3.86 -8.48 7.66
N ILE A 495 3.46 -9.72 7.94
CA ILE A 495 2.79 -10.02 9.21
C ILE A 495 3.79 -9.88 10.37
N SER A 496 5.05 -10.27 10.15
CA SER A 496 6.12 -10.17 11.15
C SER A 496 6.35 -8.73 11.59
N SER A 497 6.13 -7.73 10.72
CA SER A 497 6.31 -6.31 11.07
C SER A 497 5.26 -5.75 12.04
N TRP A 498 4.18 -6.49 12.28
CA TRP A 498 3.18 -6.16 13.31
C TRP A 498 3.53 -6.74 14.69
N LEU A 499 4.49 -7.67 14.76
CA LEU A 499 5.06 -8.17 16.00
C LEU A 499 6.10 -7.17 16.52
N LYS A 500 6.34 -7.13 17.83
CA LYS A 500 7.30 -6.19 18.43
C LYS A 500 8.74 -6.57 18.07
N GLU A 501 9.06 -7.85 18.19
CA GLU A 501 10.38 -8.40 17.84
C GLU A 501 10.19 -9.79 17.21
N VAL A 502 10.91 -10.05 16.12
CA VAL A 502 10.83 -11.31 15.38
C VAL A 502 12.20 -11.71 14.85
N SER A 503 12.54 -13.00 14.97
CA SER A 503 13.75 -13.57 14.38
C SER A 503 13.42 -14.83 13.60
N PHE A 504 14.20 -15.14 12.57
CA PHE A 504 14.07 -16.35 11.77
C PHE A 504 15.37 -17.14 11.84
N SER A 505 15.27 -18.45 12.06
CA SER A 505 16.44 -19.33 12.13
C SER A 505 16.20 -20.65 11.42
N TYR A 506 17.27 -21.15 10.79
CA TYR A 506 17.31 -22.47 10.21
C TYR A 506 17.54 -23.52 11.31
N VAL A 507 16.82 -24.64 11.25
CA VAL A 507 17.05 -25.82 12.09
C VAL A 507 17.18 -27.08 11.25
N LYS A 508 17.88 -28.10 11.76
CA LYS A 508 17.88 -29.41 11.09
C LYS A 508 16.50 -30.04 11.17
N ARG A 509 16.16 -30.88 10.19
CA ARG A 509 14.89 -31.63 10.15
C ARG A 509 14.63 -32.46 11.43
N SER A 510 15.69 -32.95 12.08
CA SER A 510 15.61 -33.66 13.37
C SER A 510 15.11 -32.81 14.53
N ALA A 511 15.27 -31.48 14.47
CA ALA A 511 14.83 -30.53 15.48
C ALA A 511 13.48 -29.88 15.17
N ASN A 512 12.83 -30.28 14.06
CA ASN A 512 11.56 -29.71 13.59
C ASN A 512 10.45 -30.77 13.49
N GLN A 513 10.56 -31.89 14.24
CA GLN A 513 9.67 -33.05 14.05
C GLN A 513 8.23 -32.73 14.47
N ALA A 514 8.04 -31.93 15.53
CA ALA A 514 6.72 -31.50 15.98
C ALA A 514 5.93 -30.76 14.87
N ALA A 515 6.54 -29.79 14.18
CA ALA A 515 5.88 -29.04 13.11
C ALA A 515 5.56 -29.92 11.89
N ARG A 516 6.45 -30.86 11.54
CA ARG A 516 6.22 -31.83 10.46
C ARG A 516 5.08 -32.78 10.79
N TRP A 517 5.02 -33.28 12.02
CA TRP A 517 3.91 -34.12 12.47
C TRP A 517 2.58 -33.37 12.35
N VAL A 518 2.51 -32.11 12.78
CA VAL A 518 1.30 -31.27 12.62
C VAL A 518 0.94 -31.08 11.13
N SER A 519 1.92 -30.90 10.25
CA SER A 519 1.67 -30.84 8.80
C SER A 519 1.05 -32.13 8.27
N CYS A 520 1.55 -33.30 8.69
CA CYS A 520 0.98 -34.60 8.32
C CYS A 520 -0.46 -34.77 8.81
N GLN A 521 -0.80 -34.28 10.00
CA GLN A 521 -2.17 -34.35 10.53
C GLN A 521 -3.17 -33.53 9.70
N ALA A 522 -2.72 -32.50 8.97
CA ALA A 522 -3.56 -31.78 8.02
C ALA A 522 -4.04 -32.65 6.84
N LYS A 523 -3.29 -33.72 6.49
CA LYS A 523 -3.65 -34.62 5.37
C LYS A 523 -4.91 -35.44 5.68
N VAL A 524 -5.05 -35.85 6.93
CA VAL A 524 -6.15 -36.68 7.43
C VAL A 524 -7.30 -35.86 8.05
N ASN A 525 -7.27 -34.52 7.89
CA ASN A 525 -8.22 -33.58 8.50
C ASN A 525 -8.40 -33.76 10.03
N ALA A 526 -7.40 -34.32 10.72
CA ALA A 526 -7.51 -34.67 12.14
C ALA A 526 -7.37 -33.45 13.08
N ILE A 527 -6.87 -32.33 12.56
CA ILE A 527 -6.65 -31.10 13.33
C ILE A 527 -7.20 -29.89 12.54
N SER A 528 -8.24 -29.24 13.06
CA SER A 528 -8.65 -27.89 12.65
C SER A 528 -8.19 -26.87 13.67
N VAL A 529 -7.89 -25.64 13.23
CA VAL A 529 -7.39 -24.53 14.05
C VAL A 529 -8.17 -24.40 15.37
N GLY A 530 -7.46 -24.51 16.50
CA GLY A 530 -8.02 -24.30 17.82
C GLY A 530 -6.91 -24.10 18.85
N TRP A 531 -7.10 -23.14 19.76
CA TRP A 531 -6.32 -23.04 20.99
C TRP A 531 -6.46 -24.38 21.72
N ALA A 532 -5.38 -25.16 21.79
CA ALA A 532 -5.41 -26.43 22.47
C ALA A 532 -4.99 -26.19 23.92
N ALA A 533 -5.93 -26.30 24.87
CA ALA A 533 -5.60 -26.23 26.30
C ALA A 533 -4.61 -27.34 26.72
N ARG A 534 -4.47 -28.41 25.92
CA ARG A 534 -3.43 -29.45 25.97
C ARG A 534 -3.10 -29.94 24.56
N ALA A 535 -1.85 -30.29 24.31
CA ALA A 535 -1.43 -30.83 23.03
C ALA A 535 -1.94 -32.27 22.83
N PRO A 536 -2.10 -32.75 21.59
CA PRO A 536 -2.37 -34.18 21.34
C PRO A 536 -1.26 -35.06 21.94
N PRO A 537 -1.56 -36.24 22.52
CA PRO A 537 -0.55 -37.08 23.16
C PRO A 537 0.65 -37.45 22.26
N GLY A 538 0.39 -37.68 20.97
CA GLY A 538 1.46 -37.94 19.99
C GLY A 538 2.36 -36.74 19.70
N LEU A 539 1.87 -35.51 19.92
CA LEU A 539 2.66 -34.29 19.79
C LEU A 539 3.50 -34.02 21.06
N GLU A 540 2.97 -34.31 22.25
CA GLU A 540 3.71 -34.14 23.51
C GLU A 540 4.98 -34.98 23.54
N ALA A 541 4.91 -36.25 23.12
CA ALA A 541 6.07 -37.12 23.01
C ALA A 541 7.13 -36.59 22.03
N LEU A 542 6.70 -36.02 20.90
CA LEU A 542 7.61 -35.41 19.91
C LEU A 542 8.20 -34.09 20.41
N CYS A 543 7.43 -33.28 21.14
CA CYS A 543 7.95 -32.06 21.74
C CYS A 543 9.01 -32.34 22.82
N ILE A 544 8.90 -33.48 23.53
CA ILE A 544 9.93 -33.96 24.46
C ILE A 544 11.13 -34.51 23.68
N ALA A 545 10.92 -35.33 22.66
CA ALA A 545 11.98 -35.91 21.85
C ALA A 545 12.78 -34.86 21.05
N ASP A 546 12.15 -33.76 20.62
CA ASP A 546 12.83 -32.63 19.96
C ASP A 546 13.86 -31.95 20.89
N ILE A 547 13.73 -32.06 22.22
CA ILE A 547 14.61 -31.42 23.22
C ILE A 547 15.88 -32.25 23.48
N GLU A 548 15.80 -33.58 23.36
CA GLU A 548 16.91 -34.47 23.65
C GLU A 548 17.88 -34.56 22.45
N PRO A 549 19.21 -34.47 22.67
CA PRO A 549 20.17 -34.67 21.58
C PRO A 549 20.05 -36.10 21.06
N ALA A 550 20.02 -36.26 19.72
CA ALA A 550 20.11 -37.59 19.11
C ALA A 550 21.41 -38.25 19.58
N GLY A 551 21.26 -39.38 20.30
CA GLY A 551 22.37 -40.17 20.82
C GLY A 551 23.25 -40.78 19.74
#